data_AF-A0A3F2V512-F1
#
_entry.id   AF-A0A3F2V512-F1
#
_cell.length_a   1.000
_cell.length_b   1.000
_cell.length_c   1.000
_cell.angle_alpha   90.00
_cell.angle_beta   90.00
_cell.angle_gamma   90.00
#
_symmetry.space_group_name_H-M   'P 1'
#
loop_
_entity.id
_entity.type
_entity.pdbx_description
1 polymer ?
#
loop_
_entity_poly.entity_id
_entity_poly.type
_entity_poly.pdbx_seq_one_letter_code
_entity_poly.pdbx_strand_id
1 'polypeptide(L)'
;MLNDLYSRFNSVVTGSERYLTATRVGFEIEQSYRSYRNQATDLPPLEQRKLLAQTHFKGAQKLTKLFHDNGAIWVKFGQFLSSRSDILPMQYVAELEKLQDDAKPVGFDQIDQVLTREWGPRWRDQFAEFSDKPVAAASVAQVHKAVLKSGEAVAVKVQLPQARKLFKQDSMVFKALGTFGSVLVSQFDLKQVIDQIVSMTLRELDFLTEEANLQKFAALPHPPLIHVPAMHKQLSTSRVLVTEWIDGTRLTDYLNKNPAKAEGLLREMLRCYVQQITVFGIYHADPHPGNFLVMEDDRVAVLDYGAIGELTPEETQNYAVLLQVLFGKLQVDEPLSELFRKAGFVARDQQVFEEVAELVLKENLRNHEATDVLALVMDKMRDLRVTIPNSFVSLARVVLTFGGLLKTYRVSVD
;
A
#
# COMPACT_ATOMS: atom_id res chain seq x y z
N MET A 1 -20.14 3.56 33.61
CA MET A 1 -20.02 5.03 33.48
C MET A 1 -18.64 5.55 33.86
N LEU A 2 -18.10 5.26 35.05
CA LEU A 2 -16.77 5.74 35.48
C LEU A 2 -15.60 5.24 34.59
N ASN A 3 -15.58 3.97 34.20
CA ASN A 3 -14.56 3.44 33.27
C ASN A 3 -14.61 4.06 31.88
N ASP A 4 -15.78 4.50 31.42
CA ASP A 4 -15.96 5.16 30.11
C ASP A 4 -15.51 6.63 30.18
N LEU A 5 -15.76 7.31 31.30
CA LEU A 5 -15.26 8.66 31.57
C LEU A 5 -13.73 8.69 31.70
N TYR A 6 -13.15 7.73 32.44
CA TYR A 6 -11.70 7.61 32.63
C TYR A 6 -10.99 7.27 31.33
N SER A 7 -11.59 6.38 30.52
CA SER A 7 -11.07 6.06 29.19
C SER A 7 -11.15 7.26 28.23
N ARG A 8 -12.21 8.07 28.28
CA ARG A 8 -12.33 9.31 27.50
C ARG A 8 -11.29 10.34 27.93
N PHE A 9 -11.11 10.55 29.23
CA PHE A 9 -10.13 11.50 29.76
C PHE A 9 -8.69 11.10 29.39
N ASN A 10 -8.30 9.84 29.63
CA ASN A 10 -6.99 9.34 29.23
C ASN A 10 -6.77 9.47 27.73
N SER A 11 -7.79 9.23 26.90
CA SER A 11 -7.66 9.36 25.45
C SER A 11 -7.46 10.80 24.96
N VAL A 12 -8.01 11.79 25.68
CA VAL A 12 -7.81 13.20 25.37
C VAL A 12 -6.38 13.61 25.73
N VAL A 13 -5.87 13.13 26.87
CA VAL A 13 -4.49 13.40 27.32
C VAL A 13 -3.44 12.71 26.43
N THR A 14 -3.65 11.46 26.04
CA THR A 14 -2.73 10.80 25.08
C THR A 14 -2.81 11.46 23.71
N GLY A 15 -4.01 11.83 23.24
CA GLY A 15 -4.18 12.55 21.99
C GLY A 15 -3.45 13.90 21.96
N SER A 16 -3.44 14.64 23.08
CA SER A 16 -2.73 15.92 23.18
C SER A 16 -1.20 15.77 23.20
N GLU A 17 -0.66 14.75 23.90
CA GLU A 17 0.79 14.45 23.86
C GLU A 17 1.26 14.05 22.46
N ARG A 18 0.49 13.20 21.77
CA ARG A 18 0.78 12.80 20.38
C ARG A 18 0.73 14.00 19.44
N TYR A 19 -0.28 14.87 19.58
CA TYR A 19 -0.39 16.11 18.79
C TYR A 19 0.80 17.05 19.01
N LEU A 20 1.21 17.27 20.26
CA LEU A 20 2.37 18.12 20.58
C LEU A 20 3.66 17.55 19.99
N THR A 21 3.87 16.23 20.14
CA THR A 21 5.04 15.54 19.59
C THR A 21 5.09 15.66 18.07
N ALA A 22 3.95 15.43 17.39
CA ALA A 22 3.85 15.55 15.93
C ALA A 22 4.05 17.00 15.45
N THR A 23 3.51 17.99 16.17
CA THR A 23 3.70 19.41 15.86
C THR A 23 5.18 19.82 15.97
N ARG A 24 5.86 19.37 17.03
CA ARG A 24 7.30 19.61 17.21
C ARG A 24 8.11 19.00 16.06
N VAL A 25 7.86 17.74 15.71
CA VAL A 25 8.55 17.07 14.58
C VAL A 25 8.27 17.80 13.27
N GLY A 26 7.04 18.24 13.03
CA GLY A 26 6.68 19.06 11.86
C GLY A 26 7.49 20.36 11.79
N PHE A 27 7.68 21.04 12.92
CA PHE A 27 8.52 22.24 12.99
C PHE A 27 10.00 21.97 12.71
N GLU A 28 10.56 20.88 13.23
CA GLU A 28 11.95 20.47 12.95
C GLU A 28 12.18 20.14 11.46
N ILE A 29 11.18 19.51 10.82
CA ILE A 29 11.20 19.25 9.39
C ILE A 29 11.19 20.58 8.63
N GLU A 30 10.26 21.49 8.94
CA GLU A 30 10.18 22.79 8.27
C GLU A 30 11.45 23.64 8.49
N GLN A 31 12.06 23.60 9.67
CA GLN A 31 13.36 24.25 9.91
C GLN A 31 14.46 23.70 8.98
N SER A 32 14.47 22.39 8.72
CA SER A 32 15.40 21.77 7.78
C SER A 32 15.19 22.30 6.35
N TYR A 33 13.94 22.45 5.92
CA TYR A 33 13.62 23.04 4.61
C TYR A 33 13.89 24.54 4.53
N ARG A 34 13.70 25.31 5.60
CA ARG A 34 14.11 26.72 5.66
C ARG A 34 15.62 26.86 5.52
N SER A 35 16.38 26.02 6.21
CA SER A 35 17.83 25.99 6.10
C SER A 35 18.28 25.65 4.67
N TYR A 36 17.65 24.67 4.03
CA TYR A 36 17.85 24.36 2.62
C TYR A 36 17.55 25.57 1.73
N ARG A 37 16.38 26.22 1.86
CA ARG A 37 16.01 27.37 1.02
C ARG A 37 17.03 28.51 1.11
N ASN A 38 17.57 28.76 2.30
CA ASN A 38 18.59 29.79 2.49
C ASN A 38 19.91 29.41 1.80
N GLN A 39 20.35 28.15 1.91
CA GLN A 39 21.61 27.66 1.35
C GLN A 39 21.55 27.43 -0.18
N ALA A 40 20.39 27.03 -0.70
CA ALA A 40 20.22 26.65 -2.10
C ALA A 40 20.39 27.82 -3.07
N THR A 41 20.09 29.05 -2.64
CA THR A 41 20.12 30.25 -3.47
C THR A 41 21.48 30.49 -4.14
N ASP A 42 22.56 30.09 -3.47
CA ASP A 42 23.94 30.37 -3.90
C ASP A 42 24.62 29.15 -4.56
N LEU A 43 23.91 28.02 -4.70
CA LEU A 43 24.50 26.76 -5.18
C LEU A 43 24.19 26.50 -6.66
N PRO A 44 25.08 25.81 -7.40
CA PRO A 44 24.78 25.30 -8.74
C PRO A 44 23.59 24.32 -8.74
N PRO A 45 22.83 24.18 -9.86
CA PRO A 45 21.62 23.35 -9.91
C PRO A 45 21.78 21.89 -9.48
N LEU A 46 22.93 21.27 -9.78
CA LEU A 46 23.23 19.89 -9.37
C LEU A 46 23.39 19.78 -7.84
N GLU A 47 24.04 20.76 -7.21
CA GLU A 47 24.25 20.79 -5.77
C GLU A 47 22.97 21.12 -5.01
N GLN A 48 22.13 22.01 -5.56
CA GLN A 48 20.78 22.25 -5.04
C GLN A 48 19.96 20.95 -5.00
N ARG A 49 19.96 20.17 -6.08
CA ARG A 49 19.26 18.87 -6.13
C ARG A 49 19.79 17.89 -5.08
N LYS A 50 21.11 17.80 -4.91
CA LYS A 50 21.72 16.93 -3.87
C LYS A 50 21.33 17.39 -2.46
N LEU A 51 21.40 18.69 -2.18
CA LEU A 51 21.06 19.24 -0.86
C LEU A 51 19.56 19.08 -0.56
N LEU A 52 18.71 19.21 -1.56
CA LEU A 52 17.27 18.97 -1.44
C LEU A 52 16.99 17.50 -1.12
N ALA A 53 17.61 16.56 -1.85
CA ALA A 53 17.46 15.13 -1.60
C ALA A 53 17.93 14.75 -0.17
N GLN A 54 19.03 15.34 0.31
CA GLN A 54 19.49 15.15 1.70
C GLN A 54 18.50 15.72 2.72
N THR A 55 17.91 16.88 2.42
CA THR A 55 16.88 17.50 3.26
C THR A 55 15.63 16.62 3.33
N HIS A 56 15.19 16.08 2.20
CA HIS A 56 14.09 15.10 2.14
C HIS A 56 14.40 13.87 3.00
N PHE A 57 15.58 13.28 2.87
CA PHE A 57 15.99 12.12 3.63
C PHE A 57 15.97 12.36 5.15
N LYS A 58 16.52 13.50 5.62
CA LYS A 58 16.49 13.86 7.05
C LYS A 58 15.07 14.03 7.57
N GLY A 59 14.21 14.68 6.79
CA GLY A 59 12.80 14.87 7.15
C GLY A 59 12.03 13.54 7.19
N ALA A 60 12.30 12.67 6.23
CA ALA A 60 11.73 11.34 6.12
C ALA A 60 12.07 10.45 7.33
N GLN A 61 13.32 10.47 7.80
CA GLN A 61 13.72 9.74 9.01
C GLN A 61 12.99 10.21 10.26
N LYS A 62 12.84 11.54 10.43
CA LYS A 62 12.10 12.12 11.56
C LYS A 62 10.63 11.71 11.55
N LEU A 63 9.99 11.75 10.37
CA LEU A 63 8.59 11.36 10.20
C LEU A 63 8.38 9.85 10.45
N THR A 64 9.26 9.02 9.90
CA THR A 64 9.23 7.56 10.09
C THR A 64 9.37 7.20 11.57
N LYS A 65 10.32 7.82 12.27
CA LYS A 65 10.49 7.64 13.72
C LYS A 65 9.25 8.06 14.51
N LEU A 66 8.67 9.21 14.18
CA LEU A 66 7.41 9.67 14.80
C LEU A 66 6.30 8.63 14.62
N PHE A 67 6.17 8.06 13.42
CA PHE A 67 5.11 7.11 13.12
C PHE A 67 5.29 5.79 13.87
N HIS A 68 6.52 5.28 13.88
CA HIS A 68 6.89 4.11 14.67
C HIS A 68 6.59 4.32 16.16
N ASP A 69 7.07 5.43 16.74
CA ASP A 69 6.97 5.69 18.18
C ASP A 69 5.51 5.94 18.65
N ASN A 70 4.61 6.36 17.75
CA ASN A 70 3.18 6.53 18.04
C ASN A 70 2.34 5.24 17.86
N GLY A 71 2.92 4.18 17.31
CA GLY A 71 2.32 2.84 17.24
C GLY A 71 1.45 2.56 16.01
N ALA A 72 0.72 1.45 16.07
CA ALA A 72 0.15 0.74 14.92
C ALA A 72 -0.66 1.59 13.93
N ILE A 73 -1.46 2.55 14.41
CA ILE A 73 -2.26 3.40 13.52
C ILE A 73 -1.37 4.38 12.74
N TRP A 74 -0.34 4.93 13.37
CA TRP A 74 0.59 5.85 12.73
C TRP A 74 1.54 5.14 11.78
N VAL A 75 1.99 3.94 12.16
CA VAL A 75 2.69 3.00 11.27
C VAL A 75 1.87 2.74 10.01
N LYS A 76 0.58 2.43 10.17
CA LYS A 76 -0.33 2.19 9.04
C LYS A 76 -0.55 3.45 8.18
N PHE A 77 -0.61 4.62 8.81
CA PHE A 77 -0.61 5.91 8.10
C PHE A 77 0.67 6.11 7.29
N GLY A 78 1.82 5.70 7.84
CA GLY A 78 3.12 5.67 7.18
C GLY A 78 3.19 4.74 5.98
N GLN A 79 2.71 3.52 6.13
CA GLN A 79 2.60 2.54 5.04
C GLN A 79 1.69 3.06 3.92
N PHE A 80 0.59 3.74 4.28
CA PHE A 80 -0.24 4.38 3.28
C PHE A 80 0.47 5.55 2.60
N LEU A 81 1.16 6.39 3.35
CA LEU A 81 1.90 7.53 2.81
C LEU A 81 3.08 7.10 1.93
N SER A 82 3.79 6.02 2.27
CA SER A 82 4.79 5.43 1.38
C SER A 82 4.16 4.93 0.09
N SER A 83 2.92 4.44 0.17
CA SER A 83 2.15 4.02 -0.99
C SER A 83 1.68 5.18 -1.89
N ARG A 84 1.89 6.45 -1.50
CA ARG A 84 1.53 7.67 -2.23
C ARG A 84 2.75 8.42 -2.73
N SER A 85 3.49 7.78 -3.64
CA SER A 85 4.65 8.38 -4.30
C SER A 85 4.30 9.64 -5.09
N ASP A 86 3.04 9.86 -5.45
CA ASP A 86 2.52 11.09 -6.06
C ASP A 86 2.49 12.30 -5.10
N ILE A 87 2.37 12.05 -3.79
CA ILE A 87 2.32 13.11 -2.78
C ILE A 87 3.72 13.37 -2.21
N LEU A 88 4.50 12.32 -1.96
CA LEU A 88 5.75 12.42 -1.22
C LEU A 88 6.99 12.26 -2.12
N PRO A 89 8.09 12.99 -1.84
CA PRO A 89 9.39 12.73 -2.47
C PRO A 89 9.82 11.28 -2.26
N MET A 90 10.56 10.69 -3.20
CA MET A 90 10.97 9.29 -3.14
C MET A 90 11.76 8.93 -1.88
N GLN A 91 12.49 9.88 -1.28
CA GLN A 91 13.19 9.65 -0.02
C GLN A 91 12.23 9.46 1.17
N TYR A 92 11.07 10.11 1.16
CA TYR A 92 10.02 9.87 2.16
C TYR A 92 9.35 8.52 1.95
N VAL A 93 9.06 8.17 0.70
CA VAL A 93 8.50 6.85 0.36
C VAL A 93 9.42 5.74 0.86
N ALA A 94 10.69 5.77 0.49
CA ALA A 94 11.67 4.74 0.84
C ALA A 94 11.92 4.59 2.35
N GLU A 95 11.88 5.69 3.12
CA GLU A 95 12.02 5.60 4.58
C GLU A 95 10.74 5.08 5.25
N LEU A 96 9.56 5.54 4.80
CA LEU A 96 8.28 5.10 5.35
C LEU A 96 7.97 3.63 5.01
N GLU A 97 8.48 3.10 3.90
CA GLU A 97 8.45 1.66 3.57
C GLU A 97 9.13 0.81 4.64
N LYS A 98 10.04 1.37 5.45
CA LYS A 98 10.68 0.64 6.55
C LYS A 98 9.76 0.38 7.73
N LEU A 99 8.56 0.98 7.76
CA LEU A 99 7.55 0.78 8.81
C LEU A 99 6.84 -0.59 8.69
N GLN A 100 7.51 -1.60 8.14
CA GLN A 100 7.02 -2.98 8.20
C GLN A 100 7.37 -3.55 9.55
N ASP A 101 6.36 -4.02 10.27
CA ASP A 101 6.56 -4.57 11.60
C ASP A 101 5.70 -5.81 11.81
N ASP A 102 6.32 -6.85 12.38
CA ASP A 102 5.62 -8.00 12.96
C ASP A 102 5.01 -7.50 14.28
N ALA A 103 3.74 -7.11 14.23
CA ALA A 103 3.05 -6.60 15.40
C ALA A 103 3.03 -7.67 16.51
N LYS A 104 3.30 -7.30 17.76
CA LYS A 104 3.19 -8.25 18.87
C LYS A 104 1.74 -8.73 19.01
N PRO A 105 1.51 -10.06 19.13
CA PRO A 105 0.18 -10.57 19.35
C PRO A 105 -0.39 -10.07 20.69
N VAL A 106 -1.72 -10.01 20.77
CA VAL A 106 -2.43 -9.68 22.00
C VAL A 106 -2.82 -10.97 22.70
N GLY A 107 -3.01 -10.93 24.02
CA GLY A 107 -3.48 -12.09 24.76
C GLY A 107 -4.81 -12.59 24.20
N PHE A 108 -4.97 -13.92 24.16
CA PHE A 108 -6.15 -14.56 23.58
C PHE A 108 -7.46 -14.10 24.23
N ASP A 109 -7.47 -13.75 25.51
CA ASP A 109 -8.66 -13.20 26.20
C ASP A 109 -9.27 -11.98 25.48
N GLN A 110 -8.44 -11.15 24.84
CA GLN A 110 -8.93 -10.02 24.05
C GLN A 110 -9.55 -10.48 22.72
N ILE A 111 -9.00 -11.52 22.10
CA ILE A 111 -9.52 -12.13 20.88
C ILE A 111 -10.86 -12.83 21.19
N ASP A 112 -10.92 -13.61 22.27
CA ASP A 112 -12.12 -14.30 22.73
C ASP A 112 -13.29 -13.34 22.97
N GLN A 113 -13.03 -12.14 23.51
CA GLN A 113 -14.05 -11.10 23.65
C GLN A 113 -14.60 -10.60 22.32
N VAL A 114 -13.77 -10.52 21.28
CA VAL A 114 -14.21 -10.13 19.94
C VAL A 114 -15.04 -11.27 19.33
N LEU A 115 -14.52 -12.50 19.36
CA LEU A 115 -15.22 -13.68 18.84
C LEU A 115 -16.57 -13.90 19.54
N THR A 116 -16.63 -13.74 20.85
CA THR A 116 -17.87 -13.84 21.65
C THR A 116 -18.91 -12.78 21.25
N ARG A 117 -18.48 -11.58 20.86
CA ARG A 117 -19.41 -10.52 20.41
C ARG A 117 -19.94 -10.78 19.00
N GLU A 118 -19.11 -11.30 18.12
CA GLU A 118 -19.45 -11.50 16.70
C GLU A 118 -20.23 -12.81 16.48
N TRP A 119 -19.89 -13.88 17.21
CA TRP A 119 -20.45 -15.22 17.03
C TRP A 119 -21.21 -15.75 18.26
N GLY A 120 -21.23 -15.01 19.37
CA GLY A 120 -21.90 -15.41 20.61
C GLY A 120 -21.01 -16.21 21.59
N PRO A 121 -21.49 -16.48 22.82
CA PRO A 121 -20.69 -17.07 23.90
C PRO A 121 -20.26 -18.53 23.67
N ARG A 122 -20.85 -19.22 22.70
CA ARG A 122 -20.51 -20.60 22.32
C ARG A 122 -19.87 -20.67 20.94
N TRP A 123 -19.18 -19.61 20.52
CA TRP A 123 -18.58 -19.54 19.19
C TRP A 123 -17.64 -20.72 18.87
N ARG A 124 -16.97 -21.27 19.90
CA ARG A 124 -16.10 -22.44 19.79
C ARG A 124 -16.82 -23.68 19.27
N ASP A 125 -18.13 -23.79 19.48
CA ASP A 125 -18.94 -24.91 19.00
C ASP A 125 -18.99 -24.99 17.46
N GLN A 126 -18.50 -23.97 16.74
CA GLN A 126 -18.42 -23.99 15.27
C GLN A 126 -17.17 -24.74 14.76
N PHE A 127 -16.19 -24.97 15.63
CA PHE A 127 -14.88 -25.52 15.28
C PHE A 127 -14.69 -26.90 15.93
N ALA A 128 -14.00 -27.80 15.23
CA ALA A 128 -13.45 -29.01 15.83
C ALA A 128 -12.22 -28.67 16.67
N GLU A 129 -11.37 -27.78 16.17
CA GLU A 129 -10.18 -27.28 16.85
C GLU A 129 -10.01 -25.78 16.59
N PHE A 130 -9.52 -25.03 17.58
CA PHE A 130 -9.18 -23.63 17.42
C PHE A 130 -7.88 -23.34 18.20
N SER A 131 -6.87 -22.79 17.53
CA SER A 131 -5.61 -22.45 18.17
C SER A 131 -5.69 -21.10 18.87
N ASP A 132 -5.60 -21.10 20.20
CA ASP A 132 -5.48 -19.86 20.98
C ASP A 132 -4.16 -19.12 20.70
N LYS A 133 -3.15 -19.82 20.17
CA LYS A 133 -1.90 -19.20 19.70
C LYS A 133 -2.10 -18.63 18.30
N PRO A 134 -1.85 -17.33 18.08
CA PRO A 134 -1.92 -16.75 16.75
C PRO A 134 -0.76 -17.25 15.89
N VAL A 135 -1.02 -17.43 14.60
CA VAL A 135 0.00 -17.79 13.60
C VAL A 135 0.67 -16.55 13.00
N ALA A 136 -0.05 -15.44 12.99
CA ALA A 136 0.42 -14.16 12.49
C ALA A 136 -0.31 -13.03 13.22
N ALA A 137 0.37 -11.90 13.36
CA ALA A 137 -0.18 -10.69 13.93
C ALA A 137 0.20 -9.51 13.05
N ALA A 138 -0.80 -8.72 12.70
CA ALA A 138 -0.67 -7.49 11.94
C ALA A 138 -1.07 -6.29 12.81
N SER A 139 -0.87 -5.09 12.29
CA SER A 139 -1.12 -3.83 12.99
C SER A 139 -2.56 -3.67 13.53
N VAL A 140 -3.55 -4.30 12.88
CA VAL A 140 -4.97 -4.16 13.22
C VAL A 140 -5.70 -5.49 13.45
N ALA A 141 -5.02 -6.62 13.25
CA ALA A 141 -5.64 -7.95 13.26
C ALA A 141 -4.66 -9.04 13.70
N GLN A 142 -5.20 -10.19 14.12
CA GLN A 142 -4.45 -11.41 14.36
C GLN A 142 -5.10 -12.59 13.66
N VAL A 143 -4.28 -13.51 13.17
CA VAL A 143 -4.74 -14.69 12.45
C VAL A 143 -4.52 -15.91 13.34
N HIS A 144 -5.57 -16.71 13.49
CA HIS A 144 -5.57 -17.97 14.22
C HIS A 144 -5.86 -19.11 13.26
N LYS A 145 -5.18 -20.24 13.43
CA LYS A 145 -5.51 -21.47 12.72
C LYS A 145 -6.66 -22.17 13.45
N ALA A 146 -7.64 -22.65 12.70
CA ALA A 146 -8.73 -23.45 13.22
C ALA A 146 -9.10 -24.57 12.24
N VAL A 147 -9.89 -25.52 12.71
CA VAL A 147 -10.46 -26.62 11.92
C VAL A 147 -11.96 -26.60 12.12
N LEU A 148 -12.72 -26.50 11.02
CA LEU A 148 -14.18 -26.56 11.05
C LEU A 148 -14.66 -27.96 11.41
N LYS A 149 -15.92 -28.08 11.85
CA LYS A 149 -16.56 -29.39 12.06
C LYS A 149 -16.64 -30.27 10.80
N SER A 150 -16.52 -29.66 9.61
CA SER A 150 -16.38 -30.37 8.34
C SER A 150 -15.01 -31.06 8.18
N GLY A 151 -14.01 -30.70 8.99
CA GLY A 151 -12.62 -31.12 8.86
C GLY A 151 -11.73 -30.15 8.07
N GLU A 152 -12.32 -29.12 7.45
CA GLU A 152 -11.58 -28.12 6.67
C GLU A 152 -10.74 -27.22 7.59
N ALA A 153 -9.47 -27.03 7.25
CA ALA A 153 -8.60 -26.08 7.95
C ALA A 153 -8.85 -24.66 7.46
N VAL A 154 -8.97 -23.72 8.40
CA VAL A 154 -9.28 -22.30 8.11
C VAL A 154 -8.34 -21.35 8.83
N ALA A 155 -8.09 -20.21 8.20
CA ALA A 155 -7.47 -19.04 8.80
C ALA A 155 -8.58 -18.10 9.32
N VAL A 156 -8.57 -17.83 10.63
CA VAL A 156 -9.52 -16.93 11.29
C VAL A 156 -8.80 -15.63 11.63
N LYS A 157 -9.00 -14.60 10.81
CA LYS A 157 -8.45 -13.26 10.99
C LYS A 157 -9.41 -12.43 11.85
N VAL A 158 -8.97 -12.04 13.04
CA VAL A 158 -9.77 -11.32 14.05
C VAL A 158 -9.22 -9.90 14.23
N GLN A 159 -10.08 -8.90 14.12
CA GLN A 159 -9.71 -7.50 14.37
C GLN A 159 -9.36 -7.29 15.85
N LEU A 160 -8.29 -6.53 16.11
CA LEU A 160 -7.90 -6.18 17.47
C LEU A 160 -8.93 -5.25 18.12
N PRO A 161 -9.38 -5.50 19.38
CA PRO A 161 -10.48 -4.77 19.99
C PRO A 161 -10.24 -3.25 20.09
N GLN A 162 -8.97 -2.85 20.19
CA GLN A 162 -8.58 -1.45 20.34
C GLN A 162 -8.36 -0.74 19.00
N ALA A 163 -8.19 -1.47 17.89
CA ALA A 163 -7.80 -0.91 16.59
C ALA A 163 -8.74 0.22 16.14
N ARG A 164 -10.06 -0.03 16.16
CA ARG A 164 -11.05 0.97 15.74
C ARG A 164 -11.12 2.19 16.67
N LYS A 165 -10.94 1.98 17.98
CA LYS A 165 -10.98 3.07 18.98
C LYS A 165 -9.75 3.95 18.90
N LEU A 166 -8.56 3.35 18.85
CA LEU A 166 -7.29 4.04 18.66
C LEU A 166 -7.29 4.79 17.33
N PHE A 167 -7.76 4.16 16.26
CA PHE A 167 -7.88 4.81 14.96
C PHE A 167 -8.77 6.06 15.00
N LYS A 168 -9.94 5.97 15.66
CA LYS A 168 -10.83 7.13 15.80
C LYS A 168 -10.16 8.28 16.59
N GLN A 169 -9.34 7.96 17.58
CA GLN A 169 -8.60 8.96 18.36
C GLN A 169 -7.46 9.58 17.54
N ASP A 170 -6.64 8.76 16.90
CA ASP A 170 -5.50 9.21 16.09
C ASP A 170 -5.95 9.96 14.83
N SER A 171 -7.06 9.58 14.21
CA SER A 171 -7.64 10.33 13.08
C SER A 171 -8.06 11.75 13.45
N MET A 172 -8.45 12.03 14.71
CA MET A 172 -8.69 13.39 15.17
C MET A 172 -7.37 14.18 15.26
N VAL A 173 -6.28 13.54 15.71
CA VAL A 173 -4.94 14.14 15.75
C VAL A 173 -4.47 14.45 14.32
N PHE A 174 -4.59 13.52 13.38
CA PHE A 174 -4.24 13.75 11.98
C PHE A 174 -5.05 14.91 11.38
N LYS A 175 -6.37 14.93 11.57
CA LYS A 175 -7.22 16.03 11.06
C LYS A 175 -6.84 17.38 11.65
N ALA A 176 -6.49 17.44 12.93
CA ALA A 176 -5.98 18.64 13.57
C ALA A 176 -4.65 19.07 12.93
N LEU A 177 -3.71 18.13 12.72
CA LEU A 177 -2.44 18.41 12.02
C LEU A 177 -2.66 18.89 10.59
N GLY A 178 -3.63 18.33 9.85
CA GLY A 178 -3.97 18.81 8.50
C GLY A 178 -4.52 20.22 8.49
N THR A 179 -5.39 20.53 9.45
CA THR A 179 -6.03 21.85 9.57
C THR A 179 -5.00 22.91 9.96
N PHE A 180 -4.19 22.66 11.00
CA PHE A 180 -3.27 23.65 11.56
C PHE A 180 -1.87 23.63 10.93
N GLY A 181 -1.47 22.51 10.31
CA GLY A 181 -0.18 22.33 9.64
C GLY A 181 -0.16 22.79 8.17
N SER A 182 -1.33 23.02 7.56
CA SER A 182 -1.46 23.59 6.20
C SER A 182 -0.72 24.93 6.02
N VAL A 183 -0.49 25.66 7.12
CA VAL A 183 0.24 26.93 7.16
C VAL A 183 1.77 26.75 6.94
N LEU A 184 2.31 25.55 7.19
CA LEU A 184 3.74 25.27 7.12
C LEU A 184 4.17 24.63 5.79
N VAL A 185 3.28 23.90 5.10
CA VAL A 185 3.58 23.19 3.85
C VAL A 185 2.61 23.65 2.75
N SER A 186 2.92 24.79 2.13
CA SER A 186 2.01 25.48 1.19
C SER A 186 1.88 24.83 -0.20
N GLN A 187 2.48 23.66 -0.43
CA GLN A 187 2.51 23.00 -1.75
C GLN A 187 1.42 21.94 -1.94
N PHE A 188 0.74 21.52 -0.87
CA PHE A 188 -0.30 20.48 -0.92
C PHE A 188 -1.50 20.86 -0.05
N ASP A 189 -2.71 20.43 -0.45
CA ASP A 189 -3.87 20.43 0.45
C ASP A 189 -3.74 19.29 1.46
N LEU A 190 -2.92 19.52 2.49
CA LEU A 190 -2.62 18.56 3.54
C LEU A 190 -3.89 18.05 4.24
N LYS A 191 -4.92 18.90 4.32
CA LYS A 191 -6.21 18.52 4.90
C LYS A 191 -6.91 17.48 4.03
N GLN A 192 -7.01 17.73 2.71
CA GLN A 192 -7.64 16.78 1.79
C GLN A 192 -6.90 15.43 1.75
N VAL A 193 -5.56 15.46 1.73
CA VAL A 193 -4.73 14.25 1.81
C VAL A 193 -5.05 13.47 3.08
N ILE A 194 -5.01 14.13 4.24
CA ILE A 194 -5.28 13.47 5.52
C ILE A 194 -6.71 12.91 5.60
N ASP A 195 -7.71 13.67 5.12
CA ASP A 195 -9.10 13.21 5.09
C ASP A 195 -9.25 11.95 4.22
N GLN A 196 -8.56 11.89 3.08
CA GLN A 196 -8.54 10.71 2.21
C GLN A 196 -7.88 9.51 2.89
N ILE A 197 -6.72 9.68 3.53
CA ILE A 197 -6.00 8.60 4.22
C ILE A 197 -6.86 8.05 5.36
N VAL A 198 -7.45 8.94 6.17
CA VAL A 198 -8.33 8.54 7.27
C VAL A 198 -9.52 7.72 6.75
N SER A 199 -10.13 8.15 5.66
CA SER A 199 -11.25 7.43 5.03
C SER A 199 -10.83 6.05 4.50
N MET A 200 -9.64 5.94 3.91
CA MET A 200 -9.12 4.66 3.40
C MET A 200 -8.80 3.69 4.52
N THR A 201 -8.09 4.13 5.56
CA THR A 201 -7.79 3.25 6.71
C THR A 201 -9.04 2.82 7.47
N LEU A 202 -10.10 3.65 7.51
CA LEU A 202 -11.40 3.22 8.06
C LEU A 202 -12.03 2.09 7.26
N ARG A 203 -11.94 2.12 5.93
CA ARG A 203 -12.44 1.05 5.06
C ARG A 203 -11.68 -0.26 5.29
N GLU A 204 -10.37 -0.18 5.47
CA GLU A 204 -9.53 -1.35 5.82
C GLU A 204 -9.78 -1.91 7.23
N LEU A 205 -10.43 -1.15 8.12
CA LEU A 205 -10.88 -1.64 9.42
C LEU A 205 -12.26 -2.32 9.35
N ASP A 206 -12.85 -2.47 8.18
CA ASP A 206 -14.07 -3.23 7.97
C ASP A 206 -13.78 -4.44 7.08
N PHE A 207 -13.74 -5.63 7.70
CA PHE A 207 -13.46 -6.86 6.97
C PHE A 207 -14.54 -7.26 5.96
N LEU A 208 -15.72 -6.63 5.97
CA LEU A 208 -16.69 -6.80 4.89
C LEU A 208 -16.20 -6.20 3.57
N THR A 209 -15.37 -5.14 3.63
CA THR A 209 -14.73 -4.58 2.43
C THR A 209 -13.74 -5.59 1.84
N GLU A 210 -12.92 -6.19 2.69
CA GLU A 210 -11.96 -7.22 2.29
C GLU A 210 -12.66 -8.48 1.78
N GLU A 211 -13.77 -8.89 2.41
CA GLU A 211 -14.63 -9.98 1.95
C GLU A 211 -15.14 -9.72 0.51
N ALA A 212 -15.67 -8.52 0.26
CA ALA A 212 -16.17 -8.14 -1.06
C ALA A 212 -15.04 -8.10 -2.11
N ASN A 213 -13.86 -7.61 -1.73
CA ASN A 213 -12.69 -7.59 -2.61
C ASN A 213 -12.22 -9.00 -2.95
N LEU A 214 -12.16 -9.90 -1.96
CA LEU A 214 -11.83 -11.31 -2.16
C LEU A 214 -12.83 -11.97 -3.13
N GLN A 215 -14.14 -11.74 -2.96
CA GLN A 215 -15.16 -12.27 -3.87
C GLN A 215 -14.97 -11.80 -5.31
N LYS A 216 -14.73 -10.49 -5.50
CA LYS A 216 -14.46 -9.92 -6.83
C LYS A 216 -13.21 -10.53 -7.45
N PHE A 217 -12.13 -10.62 -6.68
CA PHE A 217 -10.86 -11.16 -7.16
C PHE A 217 -10.97 -12.65 -7.47
N ALA A 218 -11.62 -13.45 -6.63
CA ALA A 218 -11.83 -14.88 -6.84
C ALA A 218 -12.65 -15.21 -8.09
N ALA A 219 -13.51 -14.29 -8.54
CA ALA A 219 -14.34 -14.46 -9.74
C ALA A 219 -13.56 -14.25 -11.06
N LEU A 220 -12.34 -13.71 -11.00
CA LEU A 220 -11.51 -13.48 -12.18
C LEU A 220 -10.94 -14.81 -12.71
N PRO A 221 -10.78 -14.96 -14.04
CA PRO A 221 -10.24 -16.17 -14.65
C PRO A 221 -8.71 -16.19 -14.52
N HIS A 222 -8.22 -16.37 -13.29
CA HIS A 222 -6.79 -16.36 -12.99
C HIS A 222 -6.04 -17.52 -13.66
N PRO A 223 -4.77 -17.30 -14.05
CA PRO A 223 -3.90 -18.39 -14.49
C PRO A 223 -3.71 -19.45 -13.39
N PRO A 224 -3.41 -20.72 -13.76
CA PRO A 224 -3.25 -21.82 -12.78
C PRO A 224 -2.22 -21.57 -11.68
N LEU A 225 -1.26 -20.66 -11.92
CA LEU A 225 -0.27 -20.25 -10.95
C LEU A 225 -0.90 -19.59 -9.71
N ILE A 226 -1.95 -18.80 -9.89
CA ILE A 226 -2.55 -18.00 -8.82
C ILE A 226 -3.59 -18.85 -8.08
N HIS A 227 -3.41 -18.97 -6.78
CA HIS A 227 -4.39 -19.57 -5.88
C HIS A 227 -5.06 -18.48 -5.04
N VAL A 228 -6.38 -18.47 -5.05
CA VAL A 228 -7.21 -17.56 -4.25
C VAL A 228 -7.88 -18.41 -3.16
N PRO A 229 -7.65 -18.13 -1.86
CA PRO A 229 -8.21 -18.93 -0.78
C PRO A 229 -9.74 -18.96 -0.82
N ALA A 230 -10.35 -20.12 -0.57
CA ALA A 230 -11.80 -20.21 -0.45
C ALA A 230 -12.30 -19.37 0.74
N MET A 231 -13.44 -18.71 0.58
CA MET A 231 -14.00 -17.81 1.58
C MET A 231 -15.18 -18.44 2.32
N HIS A 232 -15.18 -18.39 3.65
CA HIS A 232 -16.28 -18.89 4.47
C HIS A 232 -17.23 -17.76 4.87
N LYS A 233 -18.07 -17.32 3.92
CA LYS A 233 -18.97 -16.16 4.08
C LYS A 233 -19.81 -16.19 5.33
N GLN A 234 -20.36 -17.36 5.70
CA GLN A 234 -21.27 -17.49 6.82
C GLN A 234 -20.59 -17.28 8.18
N LEU A 235 -19.25 -17.40 8.22
CA LEU A 235 -18.45 -17.16 9.41
C LEU A 235 -17.85 -15.75 9.43
N SER A 236 -17.80 -15.06 8.29
CA SER A 236 -17.23 -13.71 8.21
C SER A 236 -18.19 -12.61 8.69
N THR A 237 -17.64 -11.59 9.34
CA THR A 237 -18.32 -10.40 9.85
C THR A 237 -17.45 -9.16 9.62
N SER A 238 -17.91 -7.97 10.05
CA SER A 238 -17.10 -6.74 10.00
C SER A 238 -15.79 -6.79 10.82
N ARG A 239 -15.63 -7.78 11.71
CA ARG A 239 -14.46 -7.92 12.61
C ARG A 239 -13.79 -9.28 12.57
N VAL A 240 -14.38 -10.26 11.88
CA VAL A 240 -13.79 -11.58 11.70
C VAL A 240 -13.86 -11.95 10.22
N LEU A 241 -12.73 -12.32 9.62
CA LEU A 241 -12.68 -12.83 8.26
C LEU A 241 -12.18 -14.28 8.32
N VAL A 242 -12.93 -15.21 7.71
CA VAL A 242 -12.57 -16.63 7.68
C VAL A 242 -12.33 -17.07 6.24
N THR A 243 -11.12 -17.57 5.98
CA THR A 243 -10.70 -18.11 4.69
C THR A 243 -10.12 -19.51 4.87
N GLU A 244 -9.96 -20.22 3.76
CA GLU A 244 -9.15 -21.44 3.69
C GLU A 244 -7.77 -21.22 4.32
N TRP A 245 -7.31 -22.22 5.05
CA TRP A 245 -5.94 -22.27 5.53
C TRP A 245 -5.01 -22.66 4.40
N ILE A 246 -4.00 -21.83 4.12
CA ILE A 246 -2.98 -22.12 3.12
C ILE A 246 -1.68 -22.53 3.82
N ASP A 247 -1.25 -23.76 3.57
CA ASP A 247 0.10 -24.20 3.91
C ASP A 247 1.06 -23.78 2.78
N GLY A 248 2.03 -22.94 3.11
CA GLY A 248 3.00 -22.41 2.14
C GLY A 248 4.15 -21.64 2.77
N THR A 249 5.16 -21.34 1.96
CA THR A 249 6.34 -20.56 2.36
C THR A 249 6.22 -19.14 1.84
N ARG A 250 6.56 -18.12 2.64
CA ARG A 250 6.60 -16.72 2.19
C ARG A 250 7.43 -16.59 0.91
N LEU A 251 6.96 -15.80 -0.06
CA LEU A 251 7.58 -15.69 -1.38
C LEU A 251 9.09 -15.43 -1.32
N THR A 252 9.54 -14.45 -0.52
CA THR A 252 10.97 -14.14 -0.38
C THR A 252 11.77 -15.31 0.18
N ASP A 253 11.24 -16.01 1.18
CA ASP A 253 11.92 -17.14 1.81
C ASP A 253 12.03 -18.32 0.83
N TYR A 254 10.98 -18.53 0.04
CA TYR A 254 10.96 -19.55 -1.01
C TYR A 254 11.98 -19.24 -2.10
N LEU A 255 12.01 -18.01 -2.61
CA LEU A 255 12.93 -17.57 -3.66
C LEU A 255 14.39 -17.65 -3.20
N ASN A 256 14.67 -17.23 -1.96
CA ASN A 256 16.01 -17.32 -1.38
C ASN A 256 16.50 -18.76 -1.22
N LYS A 257 15.59 -19.69 -0.88
CA LYS A 257 15.91 -21.13 -0.80
C LYS A 257 16.01 -21.79 -2.18
N ASN A 258 15.30 -21.27 -3.17
CA ASN A 258 15.18 -21.85 -4.52
C ASN A 258 15.54 -20.83 -5.63
N PRO A 259 16.77 -20.29 -5.66
CA PRO A 259 17.13 -19.21 -6.59
C PRO A 259 16.97 -19.61 -8.07
N ALA A 260 17.14 -20.89 -8.41
CA ALA A 260 16.94 -21.39 -9.77
C ALA A 260 15.48 -21.31 -10.26
N LYS A 261 14.50 -21.25 -9.35
CA LYS A 261 13.07 -21.11 -9.69
C LYS A 261 12.61 -19.65 -9.73
N ALA A 262 13.44 -18.71 -9.23
CA ALA A 262 13.03 -17.33 -9.04
C ALA A 262 12.63 -16.64 -10.34
N GLU A 263 13.40 -16.84 -11.41
CA GLU A 263 13.12 -16.23 -12.71
C GLU A 263 11.77 -16.67 -13.27
N GLY A 264 11.53 -17.98 -13.39
CA GLY A 264 10.28 -18.51 -13.94
C GLY A 264 9.05 -18.08 -13.13
N LEU A 265 9.14 -18.17 -11.80
CA LEU A 265 8.03 -17.82 -10.91
C LEU A 265 7.68 -16.33 -10.99
N LEU A 266 8.69 -15.45 -10.91
CA LEU A 266 8.46 -14.00 -10.94
C LEU A 266 8.02 -13.50 -12.31
N ARG A 267 8.48 -14.10 -13.42
CA ARG A 267 7.99 -13.78 -14.77
C ARG A 267 6.51 -14.13 -14.93
N GLU A 268 6.09 -15.31 -14.49
CA GLU A 268 4.67 -15.69 -14.57
C GLU A 268 3.79 -14.87 -13.61
N MET A 269 4.29 -14.54 -12.42
CA MET A 269 3.60 -13.59 -11.53
C MET A 269 3.44 -12.20 -12.17
N LEU A 270 4.47 -11.68 -12.83
CA LEU A 270 4.36 -10.41 -13.57
C LEU A 270 3.30 -10.50 -14.65
N ARG A 271 3.28 -11.59 -15.42
CA ARG A 271 2.28 -11.84 -16.46
C ARG A 271 0.86 -11.82 -15.89
N CYS A 272 0.64 -12.46 -14.73
CA CYS A 272 -0.64 -12.41 -14.02
C CYS A 272 -1.03 -10.98 -13.63
N TYR A 273 -0.07 -10.19 -13.15
CA TYR A 273 -0.28 -8.79 -12.79
C TYR A 273 -0.64 -7.91 -13.99
N VAL A 274 0.09 -8.07 -15.10
CA VAL A 274 -0.22 -7.36 -16.35
C VAL A 274 -1.63 -7.72 -16.81
N GLN A 275 -2.00 -9.01 -16.80
CA GLN A 275 -3.35 -9.44 -17.18
C GLN A 275 -4.44 -8.83 -16.30
N GLN A 276 -4.25 -8.81 -14.98
CA GLN A 276 -5.17 -8.18 -14.04
C GLN A 276 -5.43 -6.71 -14.39
N ILE A 277 -4.37 -5.98 -14.73
CA ILE A 277 -4.43 -4.56 -15.06
C ILE A 277 -5.03 -4.32 -16.45
N THR A 278 -4.54 -5.02 -17.47
CA THR A 278 -4.81 -4.69 -18.88
C THR A 278 -5.97 -5.45 -19.49
N VAL A 279 -6.43 -6.52 -18.84
CA VAL A 279 -7.53 -7.36 -19.34
C VAL A 279 -8.72 -7.31 -18.39
N PHE A 280 -8.49 -7.52 -17.09
CA PHE A 280 -9.59 -7.61 -16.12
C PHE A 280 -10.05 -6.24 -15.63
N GLY A 281 -9.17 -5.24 -15.61
CA GLY A 281 -9.42 -3.97 -14.95
C GLY A 281 -9.57 -4.09 -13.43
N ILE A 282 -9.26 -5.26 -12.87
CA ILE A 282 -9.29 -5.53 -11.43
C ILE A 282 -7.96 -6.19 -11.08
N TYR A 283 -7.21 -5.56 -10.18
CA TYR A 283 -5.86 -6.01 -9.82
C TYR A 283 -5.60 -5.96 -8.32
N HIS A 284 -4.70 -6.82 -7.85
CA HIS A 284 -4.25 -6.80 -6.47
C HIS A 284 -3.39 -5.55 -6.22
N ALA A 285 -3.83 -4.60 -5.40
CA ALA A 285 -3.18 -3.29 -5.31
C ALA A 285 -1.97 -3.26 -4.36
N ASP A 286 -1.67 -4.35 -3.66
CA ASP A 286 -0.54 -4.45 -2.72
C ASP A 286 0.39 -5.63 -3.06
N PRO A 287 1.34 -5.48 -4.01
CA PRO A 287 2.23 -6.55 -4.43
C PRO A 287 3.37 -6.84 -3.43
N HIS A 288 3.20 -6.47 -2.15
CA HIS A 288 4.20 -6.74 -1.14
C HIS A 288 4.48 -8.25 -1.03
N PRO A 289 5.75 -8.71 -1.03
CA PRO A 289 6.06 -10.14 -0.99
C PRO A 289 5.48 -10.91 0.19
N GLY A 290 5.20 -10.22 1.30
CA GLY A 290 4.56 -10.79 2.49
C GLY A 290 3.10 -11.23 2.27
N ASN A 291 2.45 -10.72 1.22
CA ASN A 291 1.08 -11.09 0.84
C ASN A 291 1.04 -12.33 -0.06
N PHE A 292 2.17 -13.01 -0.28
CA PHE A 292 2.24 -14.20 -1.14
C PHE A 292 2.87 -15.37 -0.41
N LEU A 293 2.18 -16.52 -0.47
CA LEU A 293 2.73 -17.81 -0.08
C LEU A 293 2.91 -18.69 -1.31
N VAL A 294 4.07 -19.31 -1.42
CA VAL A 294 4.31 -20.37 -2.40
C VAL A 294 3.94 -21.71 -1.76
N MET A 295 2.96 -22.38 -2.36
CA MET A 295 2.45 -23.69 -1.95
C MET A 295 3.43 -24.80 -2.37
N GLU A 296 3.25 -26.01 -1.85
CA GLU A 296 4.12 -27.15 -2.17
C GLU A 296 4.12 -27.54 -3.65
N ASP A 297 3.03 -27.24 -4.37
CA ASP A 297 2.87 -27.46 -5.81
C ASP A 297 3.31 -26.26 -6.67
N ASP A 298 4.09 -25.35 -6.09
CA ASP A 298 4.61 -24.11 -6.68
C ASP A 298 3.54 -23.08 -7.10
N ARG A 299 2.26 -23.29 -6.76
CA ARG A 299 1.24 -22.24 -6.89
C ARG A 299 1.49 -21.11 -5.89
N VAL A 300 1.08 -19.91 -6.27
CA VAL A 300 1.19 -18.70 -5.46
C VAL A 300 -0.18 -18.35 -4.89
N ALA A 301 -0.35 -18.56 -3.60
CA ALA A 301 -1.51 -18.07 -2.88
C ALA A 301 -1.40 -16.58 -2.61
N VAL A 302 -2.41 -15.82 -3.03
CA VAL A 302 -2.53 -14.39 -2.72
C VAL A 302 -3.28 -14.24 -1.40
N LEU A 303 -2.67 -13.51 -0.48
CA LEU A 303 -3.22 -13.16 0.83
C LEU A 303 -3.56 -11.66 0.87
N ASP A 304 -4.34 -11.28 1.88
CA ASP A 304 -4.78 -9.90 2.16
C ASP A 304 -5.48 -9.21 0.99
N TYR A 305 -6.81 -9.15 1.05
CA TYR A 305 -7.62 -8.50 0.00
C TYR A 305 -8.06 -7.09 0.41
N GLY A 306 -7.35 -6.48 1.37
CA GLY A 306 -7.67 -5.16 1.89
C GLY A 306 -7.63 -4.06 0.82
N ALA A 307 -6.83 -4.26 -0.22
CA ALA A 307 -6.72 -3.32 -1.34
C ALA A 307 -6.71 -4.04 -2.70
N ILE A 308 -7.79 -3.85 -3.46
CA ILE A 308 -7.82 -4.12 -4.90
C ILE A 308 -7.99 -2.80 -5.66
N GLY A 309 -7.37 -2.71 -6.83
CA GLY A 309 -7.59 -1.62 -7.77
C GLY A 309 -8.70 -2.01 -8.74
N GLU A 310 -9.61 -1.07 -9.01
CA GLU A 310 -10.67 -1.21 -10.01
C GLU A 310 -10.52 -0.09 -11.05
N LEU A 311 -10.48 -0.46 -12.31
CA LEU A 311 -10.39 0.41 -13.46
C LEU A 311 -11.70 0.32 -14.25
N THR A 312 -12.14 1.44 -14.79
CA THR A 312 -13.18 1.44 -15.82
C THR A 312 -12.70 0.70 -17.08
N PRO A 313 -13.61 0.21 -17.93
CA PRO A 313 -13.22 -0.40 -19.21
C PRO A 313 -12.36 0.53 -20.08
N GLU A 314 -12.66 1.84 -20.05
CA GLU A 314 -11.90 2.86 -20.76
C GLU A 314 -10.48 3.03 -20.18
N GLU A 315 -10.35 3.15 -18.84
CA GLU A 315 -9.04 3.18 -18.18
C GLU A 315 -8.23 1.92 -18.47
N THR A 316 -8.85 0.74 -18.41
CA THR A 316 -8.21 -0.56 -18.69
C THR A 316 -7.59 -0.56 -20.08
N GLN A 317 -8.36 -0.15 -21.10
CA GLN A 317 -7.89 -0.10 -22.48
C GLN A 317 -6.81 0.97 -22.68
N ASN A 318 -7.04 2.19 -22.19
CA ASN A 318 -6.10 3.30 -22.38
C ASN A 318 -4.77 3.05 -21.65
N TYR A 319 -4.81 2.47 -20.44
CA TYR A 319 -3.61 2.11 -19.69
C TYR A 319 -2.88 0.94 -20.33
N ALA A 320 -3.59 -0.06 -20.85
CA ALA A 320 -2.97 -1.16 -21.58
C ALA A 320 -2.16 -0.69 -22.79
N VAL A 321 -2.73 0.21 -23.61
CA VAL A 321 -2.03 0.78 -24.77
C VAL A 321 -0.85 1.63 -24.32
N LEU A 322 -1.06 2.53 -23.35
CA LEU A 322 -0.02 3.42 -22.85
C LEU A 322 1.18 2.63 -22.30
N LEU A 323 0.96 1.62 -21.46
CA LEU A 323 2.03 0.81 -20.89
C LEU A 323 2.79 0.03 -21.97
N GLN A 324 2.08 -0.55 -22.95
CA GLN A 324 2.74 -1.27 -24.04
C GLN A 324 3.61 -0.35 -24.90
N VAL A 325 3.18 0.89 -25.14
CA VAL A 325 3.97 1.90 -25.87
C VAL A 325 5.18 2.35 -25.04
N LEU A 326 4.98 2.66 -23.76
CA LEU A 326 6.06 3.06 -22.85
C LEU A 326 7.14 1.96 -22.74
N PHE A 327 6.73 0.70 -22.70
CA PHE A 327 7.62 -0.46 -22.60
C PHE A 327 8.18 -0.92 -23.95
N GLY A 328 7.92 -0.19 -25.04
CA GLY A 328 8.45 -0.50 -26.38
C GLY A 328 7.86 -1.77 -27.00
N LYS A 329 6.73 -2.28 -26.48
CA LYS A 329 6.05 -3.48 -26.96
C LYS A 329 5.06 -3.22 -28.08
N LEU A 330 4.59 -1.98 -28.19
CA LEU A 330 3.65 -1.56 -29.21
C LEU A 330 4.14 -0.23 -29.81
N GLN A 331 4.17 -0.16 -31.13
CA GLN A 331 4.29 1.09 -31.85
C GLN A 331 2.92 1.49 -32.38
N VAL A 332 2.53 2.73 -32.13
CA VAL A 332 1.28 3.30 -32.61
C VAL A 332 1.58 4.61 -33.34
N ASP A 333 0.77 4.93 -34.35
CA ASP A 333 0.88 6.21 -35.07
C ASP A 333 0.44 7.40 -34.20
N GLU A 334 -0.31 7.13 -33.13
CA GLU A 334 -0.79 8.13 -32.19
C GLU A 334 0.35 8.66 -31.32
N PRO A 335 0.53 10.00 -31.19
CA PRO A 335 1.56 10.57 -30.34
C PRO A 335 1.40 10.14 -28.87
N LEU A 336 2.51 9.91 -28.18
CA LEU A 336 2.50 9.53 -26.75
C LEU A 336 1.80 10.59 -25.86
N SER A 337 1.85 11.87 -26.25
CA SER A 337 1.11 12.95 -25.59
C SER A 337 -0.41 12.74 -25.62
N GLU A 338 -0.94 12.22 -26.72
CA GLU A 338 -2.36 11.92 -26.87
C GLU A 338 -2.77 10.70 -26.05
N LEU A 339 -1.89 9.69 -25.95
CA LEU A 339 -2.12 8.53 -25.08
C LEU A 339 -2.22 8.93 -23.60
N PHE A 340 -1.36 9.86 -23.13
CA PHE A 340 -1.48 10.41 -21.78
C PHE A 340 -2.81 11.14 -21.57
N ARG A 341 -3.26 11.93 -22.56
CA ARG A 341 -4.55 12.62 -22.49
C ARG A 341 -5.72 11.63 -22.39
N LYS A 342 -5.75 10.59 -23.23
CA LYS A 342 -6.77 9.53 -23.17
C LYS A 342 -6.73 8.74 -21.87
N ALA A 343 -5.55 8.55 -21.31
CA ALA A 343 -5.37 7.97 -19.99
C ALA A 343 -5.86 8.89 -18.84
N GLY A 344 -6.36 10.09 -19.13
CA GLY A 344 -6.96 11.00 -18.14
C GLY A 344 -5.96 11.90 -17.42
N PHE A 345 -4.71 11.98 -17.91
CA PHE A 345 -3.74 12.93 -17.38
C PHE A 345 -4.15 14.35 -17.76
N VAL A 346 -3.93 15.31 -16.84
CA VAL A 346 -4.30 16.71 -17.06
C VAL A 346 -3.08 17.61 -16.82
N ALA A 347 -2.65 18.32 -17.86
CA ALA A 347 -1.58 19.32 -17.80
C ALA A 347 -2.14 20.73 -18.04
N ARG A 348 -1.32 21.76 -17.80
CA ARG A 348 -1.69 23.16 -18.04
C ARG A 348 -1.85 23.48 -19.51
N ASP A 349 -1.01 22.87 -20.34
CA ASP A 349 -1.02 22.99 -21.80
C ASP A 349 -0.55 21.67 -22.44
N GLN A 350 -0.75 21.57 -23.76
CA GLN A 350 -0.34 20.40 -24.54
C GLN A 350 1.18 20.25 -24.64
N GLN A 351 1.92 21.36 -24.55
CA GLN A 351 3.37 21.40 -24.71
C GLN A 351 4.06 20.63 -23.56
N VAL A 352 3.49 20.65 -22.36
CA VAL A 352 3.95 19.83 -21.23
C VAL A 352 3.89 18.34 -21.56
N PHE A 353 2.83 17.85 -22.21
CA PHE A 353 2.76 16.44 -22.61
C PHE A 353 3.75 16.08 -23.71
N GLU A 354 4.00 17.00 -24.65
CA GLU A 354 5.01 16.84 -25.68
C GLU A 354 6.42 16.81 -25.08
N GLU A 355 6.71 17.67 -24.11
CA GLU A 355 7.99 17.67 -23.39
C GLU A 355 8.22 16.34 -22.66
N VAL A 356 7.20 15.82 -21.95
CA VAL A 356 7.30 14.50 -21.31
C VAL A 356 7.49 13.40 -22.35
N ALA A 357 6.72 13.41 -23.43
CA ALA A 357 6.83 12.41 -24.49
C ALA A 357 8.22 12.41 -25.13
N GLU A 358 8.76 13.59 -25.46
CA GLU A 358 10.11 13.72 -26.00
C GLU A 358 11.18 13.23 -25.03
N LEU A 359 11.07 13.57 -23.75
CA LEU A 359 12.02 13.13 -22.73
C LEU A 359 11.99 11.61 -22.58
N VAL A 360 10.80 11.02 -22.53
CA VAL A 360 10.62 9.57 -22.47
C VAL A 360 11.25 8.92 -23.70
N LEU A 361 10.98 9.41 -24.91
CA LEU A 361 11.57 8.89 -26.14
C LEU A 361 13.10 9.06 -26.19
N LYS A 362 13.63 10.20 -25.73
CA LYS A 362 15.07 10.47 -25.65
C LYS A 362 15.78 9.57 -24.65
N GLU A 363 15.16 9.30 -23.49
CA GLU A 363 15.71 8.42 -22.45
C GLU A 363 15.49 6.92 -22.78
N ASN A 364 14.45 6.57 -23.55
CA ASN A 364 14.21 5.20 -24.06
C ASN A 364 15.31 4.73 -25.04
N LEU A 365 16.11 5.65 -25.61
CA LEU A 365 17.21 5.32 -26.53
C LEU A 365 18.43 4.66 -25.83
N ARG A 366 18.36 4.31 -24.54
CA ARG A 366 19.45 3.66 -23.80
C ARG A 366 18.96 2.58 -22.82
N ASN A 367 18.61 1.38 -23.30
CA ASN A 367 18.59 0.12 -22.52
C ASN A 367 17.99 0.19 -21.09
N HIS A 368 16.90 0.93 -20.87
CA HIS A 368 16.24 0.96 -19.56
C HIS A 368 15.18 -0.14 -19.46
N GLU A 369 15.06 -0.79 -18.31
CA GLU A 369 13.97 -1.73 -18.05
C GLU A 369 12.62 -0.98 -18.02
N ALA A 370 11.53 -1.67 -18.35
CA ALA A 370 10.17 -1.12 -18.36
C ALA A 370 9.81 -0.34 -17.08
N THR A 371 10.28 -0.83 -15.93
CA THR A 371 10.02 -0.23 -14.62
C THR A 371 10.78 1.09 -14.41
N ASP A 372 11.98 1.23 -14.98
CA ASP A 372 12.75 2.48 -14.93
C ASP A 372 12.12 3.56 -15.80
N VAL A 373 11.62 3.19 -16.98
CA VAL A 373 10.89 4.10 -17.86
C VAL A 373 9.65 4.64 -17.16
N LEU A 374 8.88 3.77 -16.50
CA LEU A 374 7.68 4.20 -15.75
C LEU A 374 8.03 5.12 -14.58
N ALA A 375 9.09 4.81 -13.82
CA ALA A 375 9.55 5.64 -12.72
C ALA A 375 9.95 7.05 -13.21
N LEU A 376 10.69 7.11 -14.31
CA LEU A 376 11.08 8.34 -14.96
C LEU A 376 9.87 9.16 -15.41
N VAL A 377 8.91 8.54 -16.11
CA VAL A 377 7.66 9.21 -16.55
C VAL A 377 6.97 9.85 -15.34
N MET A 378 6.81 9.10 -14.26
CA MET A 378 6.15 9.57 -13.04
C MET A 378 6.91 10.74 -12.38
N ASP A 379 8.25 10.72 -12.40
CA ASP A 379 9.09 11.80 -11.89
C ASP A 379 8.95 13.07 -12.75
N LYS A 380 9.00 12.94 -14.07
CA LYS A 380 8.85 14.08 -15.00
C LYS A 380 7.46 14.70 -14.96
N MET A 381 6.41 13.88 -14.93
CA MET A 381 5.04 14.35 -14.78
C MET A 381 4.88 15.19 -13.50
N ARG A 382 5.57 14.80 -12.42
CA ARG A 382 5.57 15.55 -11.15
C ARG A 382 6.32 16.87 -11.26
N ASP A 383 7.52 16.87 -11.83
CA ASP A 383 8.32 18.09 -12.04
C ASP A 383 7.53 19.14 -12.83
N LEU A 384 6.81 18.69 -13.86
CA LEU A 384 5.99 19.53 -14.73
C LEU A 384 4.57 19.78 -14.21
N ARG A 385 4.26 19.31 -12.98
CA ARG A 385 2.97 19.50 -12.29
C ARG A 385 1.77 19.01 -13.08
N VAL A 386 1.95 17.90 -13.81
CA VAL A 386 0.85 17.19 -14.45
C VAL A 386 0.01 16.50 -13.37
N THR A 387 -1.30 16.65 -13.47
CA THR A 387 -2.24 15.90 -12.63
C THR A 387 -2.36 14.50 -13.19
N ILE A 388 -1.96 13.52 -12.38
CA ILE A 388 -2.00 12.10 -12.72
C ILE A 388 -3.29 11.50 -12.13
N PRO A 389 -4.04 10.67 -12.87
CA PRO A 389 -5.18 9.94 -12.32
C PRO A 389 -4.79 9.08 -11.12
N ASN A 390 -5.61 9.10 -10.06
CA ASN A 390 -5.36 8.28 -8.87
C ASN A 390 -5.29 6.77 -9.19
N SER A 391 -6.09 6.31 -10.14
CA SER A 391 -6.10 4.94 -10.64
C SER A 391 -4.77 4.56 -11.30
N PHE A 392 -4.19 5.47 -12.10
CA PHE A 392 -2.86 5.28 -12.69
C PHE A 392 -1.74 5.31 -11.65
N VAL A 393 -1.82 6.20 -10.65
CA VAL A 393 -0.83 6.23 -9.54
C VAL A 393 -0.80 4.89 -8.81
N SER A 394 -1.98 4.35 -8.47
CA SER A 394 -2.10 3.04 -7.80
C SER A 394 -1.50 1.91 -8.66
N LEU A 395 -1.82 1.91 -9.95
CA LEU A 395 -1.27 0.95 -10.91
C LEU A 395 0.25 1.06 -11.00
N ALA A 396 0.78 2.27 -11.19
CA ALA A 396 2.22 2.50 -11.34
C ALA A 396 3.00 2.01 -10.12
N ARG A 397 2.45 2.22 -8.91
CA ARG A 397 3.02 1.65 -7.68
C ARG A 397 3.14 0.12 -7.75
N VAL A 398 2.09 -0.57 -8.21
CA VAL A 398 2.11 -2.04 -8.30
C VAL A 398 3.25 -2.49 -9.20
N VAL A 399 3.36 -1.88 -10.39
CA VAL A 399 4.41 -2.20 -11.37
C VAL A 399 5.80 -1.89 -10.83
N LEU A 400 5.99 -0.73 -10.17
CA LEU A 400 7.29 -0.33 -9.60
C LEU A 400 7.71 -1.23 -8.43
N THR A 401 6.80 -1.56 -7.53
CA THR A 401 7.08 -2.42 -6.36
C THR A 401 7.46 -3.82 -6.82
N PHE A 402 6.69 -4.38 -7.76
CA PHE A 402 7.02 -5.68 -8.35
C PHE A 402 8.32 -5.63 -9.17
N GLY A 403 8.57 -4.51 -9.86
CA GLY A 403 9.84 -4.20 -10.54
C GLY A 403 11.05 -4.26 -9.61
N GLY A 404 10.95 -3.67 -8.43
CA GLY A 404 12.00 -3.75 -7.41
C GLY A 404 12.29 -5.19 -6.97
N LEU A 405 11.26 -6.03 -6.86
CA LEU A 405 11.42 -7.45 -6.57
C LEU A 405 12.17 -8.18 -7.68
N LEU A 406 11.78 -7.96 -8.94
CA LEU A 406 12.45 -8.55 -10.12
C LEU A 406 13.95 -8.20 -10.15
N LYS A 407 14.28 -6.92 -9.92
CA LYS A 407 15.67 -6.44 -9.84
C LYS A 407 16.46 -7.09 -8.72
N THR A 408 15.83 -7.27 -7.55
CA THR A 408 16.45 -7.92 -6.39
C THR A 408 16.91 -9.34 -6.74
N TYR A 409 16.11 -10.07 -7.52
CA TYR A 409 16.42 -11.44 -7.96
C TYR A 409 17.07 -11.51 -9.35
N ARG A 410 17.45 -10.36 -9.93
CA ARG A 410 18.09 -10.23 -11.27
C ARG A 410 17.30 -10.92 -12.39
N VAL A 411 15.98 -10.84 -12.31
CA VAL A 411 15.08 -11.37 -13.34
C VAL A 411 14.99 -10.35 -14.46
N SER A 412 15.49 -10.69 -15.64
CA SER A 412 15.22 -9.88 -16.82
C SER A 412 13.75 -10.04 -17.21
N VAL A 413 13.12 -8.95 -17.60
CA VAL A 413 11.78 -8.98 -18.19
C VAL A 413 11.94 -8.43 -19.59
N ASP A 414 11.74 -9.32 -20.56
CA ASP A 414 11.83 -8.95 -21.97
C ASP A 414 10.68 -8.08 -22.40
#